data_AF-A0A424R3G4-F1
#
_entry.id   AF-A0A424R3G4-F1
#
_cell.length_a   1.000
_cell.length_b   1.000
_cell.length_c   1.000
_cell.angle_alpha   90.00
_cell.angle_beta   90.00
_cell.angle_gamma   90.00
#
_symmetry.space_group_name_H-M   'P 1'
#
loop_
_entity.id
_entity.type
_entity.pdbx_description
1 polymer ?
#
loop_
_entity_poly.entity_id
_entity_poly.type
_entity_poly.pdbx_seq_one_letter_code
_entity_poly.pdbx_strand_id
1 'polypeptide(L)'
;MSDEEVLDKLYRFHTSWIIMAERLMPAYYPMTAEDIVQEIYLKIYQELRINKLSFTNVIIDDHPNYAIMYTKIRNEIADMMRSDKPSSPIKTDITEDEEESAAAFYEKIDGVIENFQWFHKKLFKLYSKEFRSIRKLSKATKISYKTVFKTVKECKEEIKKKINGK
;
A
#
# COMPACT_ATOMS: atom_id res chain seq x y z
N MET A 1 40.98 -12.17 20.11
CA MET A 1 40.67 -11.40 18.89
C MET A 1 40.06 -10.10 19.35
N SER A 2 40.55 -8.96 18.87
CA SER A 2 39.99 -7.64 19.21
C SER A 2 38.71 -7.37 18.40
N ASP A 3 37.91 -6.41 18.85
CA ASP A 3 36.70 -5.98 18.12
C ASP A 3 37.03 -5.46 16.72
N GLU A 4 38.18 -4.79 16.58
CA GLU A 4 38.70 -4.25 15.31
C GLU A 4 39.12 -5.38 14.34
N GLU A 5 39.76 -6.43 14.87
CA GLU A 5 40.13 -7.62 14.08
C GLU A 5 38.90 -8.35 13.54
N VAL A 6 37.79 -8.36 14.28
CA VAL A 6 36.52 -8.92 13.80
C VAL A 6 35.99 -8.12 12.60
N LEU A 7 36.01 -6.78 12.68
CA LEU A 7 35.55 -5.93 11.59
C LEU A 7 36.41 -6.08 10.33
N ASP A 8 37.75 -6.15 10.47
CA ASP A 8 38.64 -6.39 9.31
C ASP A 8 38.26 -7.69 8.58
N LYS A 9 38.03 -8.76 9.34
CA LYS A 9 37.64 -10.05 8.78
C LYS A 9 36.27 -10.01 8.10
N LEU A 10 35.31 -9.30 8.67
CA LEU A 10 34.00 -9.10 8.04
C LEU A 10 34.09 -8.26 6.76
N TYR A 11 34.93 -7.24 6.75
CA TYR A 11 35.12 -6.34 5.61
C TYR A 11 35.75 -7.03 4.40
N ARG A 12 36.58 -8.05 4.60
CA ARG A 12 37.13 -8.87 3.49
C ARG A 12 36.06 -9.53 2.61
N PHE A 13 34.86 -9.71 3.14
CA PHE A 13 33.71 -10.30 2.44
C PHE A 13 32.63 -9.26 2.11
N HIS A 14 32.95 -7.98 2.19
CA HIS A 14 32.01 -6.86 2.05
C HIS A 14 31.15 -6.95 0.78
N THR A 15 31.76 -7.24 -0.36
CA THR A 15 31.02 -7.43 -1.63
C THR A 15 29.96 -8.53 -1.54
N SER A 16 30.25 -9.63 -0.84
CA SER A 16 29.28 -10.71 -0.62
C SER A 16 28.09 -10.25 0.21
N TRP A 17 28.31 -9.37 1.19
CA TRP A 17 27.25 -8.79 2.02
C TRP A 17 26.40 -7.80 1.25
N ILE A 18 27.02 -6.97 0.38
CA ILE A 18 26.29 -6.09 -0.54
C ILE A 18 25.36 -6.92 -1.42
N ILE A 19 25.89 -7.95 -2.11
CA ILE A 19 25.08 -8.81 -2.99
C ILE A 19 23.93 -9.48 -2.21
N MET A 20 24.19 -9.88 -0.96
CA MET A 20 23.18 -10.46 -0.09
C MET A 20 22.08 -9.44 0.26
N ALA A 21 22.46 -8.21 0.62
CA ALA A 21 21.53 -7.13 0.91
C ALA A 21 20.72 -6.74 -0.32
N GLU A 22 21.35 -6.54 -1.48
CA GLU A 22 20.68 -6.24 -2.76
C GLU A 22 19.60 -7.26 -3.12
N ARG A 23 19.86 -8.55 -2.88
CA ARG A 23 18.88 -9.62 -3.15
C ARG A 23 17.70 -9.62 -2.20
N LEU A 24 17.84 -9.07 -1.00
CA LEU A 24 16.80 -9.03 0.03
C LEU A 24 16.04 -7.71 0.03
N MET A 25 16.66 -6.63 -0.49
CA MET A 25 16.04 -5.31 -0.56
C MET A 25 14.94 -5.24 -1.63
N PRO A 26 13.90 -4.42 -1.41
CA PRO A 26 12.92 -4.10 -2.44
C PRO A 26 13.54 -3.23 -3.55
N ALA A 27 13.05 -3.38 -4.78
CA ALA A 27 13.59 -2.69 -5.97
C ALA A 27 13.51 -1.16 -5.92
N TYR A 28 12.70 -0.60 -5.03
CA TYR A 28 12.51 0.85 -4.87
C TYR A 28 12.64 1.19 -3.40
N TYR A 29 13.81 1.67 -2.99
CA TYR A 29 14.05 2.12 -1.63
C TYR A 29 15.06 3.27 -1.58
N PRO A 30 14.94 4.22 -0.63
CA PRO A 30 15.86 5.36 -0.52
C PRO A 30 17.27 5.01 -0.01
N MET A 31 17.44 3.92 0.74
CA MET A 31 18.76 3.46 1.22
C MET A 31 19.41 2.46 0.25
N THR A 32 20.74 2.51 0.19
CA THR A 32 21.53 1.59 -0.62
C THR A 32 21.91 0.32 0.17
N ALA A 33 22.29 -0.74 -0.53
CA ALA A 33 22.81 -1.96 0.10
C ALA A 33 24.07 -1.68 0.95
N GLU A 34 24.88 -0.72 0.49
CA GLU A 34 26.07 -0.24 1.19
C GLU A 34 25.70 0.29 2.59
N ASP A 35 24.70 1.19 2.66
CA ASP A 35 24.26 1.80 3.92
C ASP A 35 23.84 0.73 4.94
N ILE A 36 23.11 -0.29 4.47
CA ILE A 36 22.67 -1.41 5.32
C ILE A 36 23.85 -2.21 5.85
N VAL A 37 24.82 -2.55 4.99
CA VAL A 37 26.00 -3.33 5.39
C VAL A 37 26.86 -2.54 6.38
N GLN A 38 27.03 -1.24 6.17
CA GLN A 38 27.76 -0.37 7.09
C GLN A 38 27.07 -0.28 8.46
N GLU A 39 25.74 -0.12 8.48
CA GLU A 39 24.96 -0.10 9.73
C GLU A 39 25.13 -1.43 10.51
N ILE A 40 25.21 -2.56 9.80
CA ILE A 40 25.43 -3.87 10.42
C ILE A 40 26.81 -3.98 11.05
N TYR A 41 27.85 -3.44 10.42
CA TYR A 41 29.18 -3.39 11.03
C TYR A 41 29.18 -2.57 12.32
N LEU A 42 28.51 -1.42 12.32
CA LEU A 42 28.37 -0.58 13.52
C LEU A 42 27.62 -1.32 14.63
N LYS A 43 26.51 -2.01 14.31
CA LYS A 43 25.75 -2.80 15.28
C LYS A 43 26.55 -3.96 15.83
N ILE A 44 27.27 -4.71 14.99
CA ILE A 44 28.13 -5.80 15.44
C ILE A 44 29.20 -5.26 16.38
N TYR A 45 29.89 -4.18 16.01
CA TYR A 45 30.91 -3.55 16.84
C TYR A 45 30.37 -3.12 18.21
N GLN A 46 29.20 -2.47 18.24
CA GLN A 46 28.54 -2.09 19.48
C GLN A 46 28.18 -3.30 20.34
N GLU A 47 27.64 -4.36 19.75
CA GLU A 47 27.24 -5.58 20.47
C GLU A 47 28.43 -6.36 21.04
N LEU A 48 29.58 -6.35 20.35
CA LEU A 48 30.84 -6.90 20.87
C LEU A 48 31.31 -6.08 22.08
N ARG A 49 31.31 -4.75 21.99
CA ARG A 49 31.75 -3.86 23.09
C ARG A 49 30.95 -4.02 24.37
N ILE A 50 29.64 -4.24 24.26
CA ILE A 50 28.78 -4.45 25.43
C ILE A 50 28.68 -5.92 25.85
N ASN A 51 29.49 -6.81 25.26
CA ASN A 51 29.49 -8.27 25.48
C ASN A 51 28.13 -8.96 25.25
N LYS A 52 27.27 -8.36 24.41
CA LYS A 52 25.99 -8.96 24.01
C LYS A 52 26.19 -10.02 22.92
N LEU A 53 27.25 -9.89 22.13
CA LEU A 53 27.64 -10.82 21.09
C LEU A 53 29.08 -11.29 21.34
N SER A 54 29.33 -12.59 21.24
CA SER A 54 30.69 -13.14 21.31
C SER A 54 31.33 -13.15 19.92
N PHE A 55 32.60 -12.78 19.83
CA PHE A 55 33.36 -12.84 18.59
C PHE A 55 33.46 -14.26 18.01
N THR A 56 33.42 -15.30 18.86
CA THR A 56 33.44 -16.71 18.44
C THR A 56 32.20 -17.13 17.67
N ASN A 57 31.10 -16.39 17.84
CA ASN A 57 29.88 -16.63 17.09
C ASN A 57 29.97 -15.94 15.72
N VAL A 58 30.64 -14.79 15.66
CA VAL A 58 30.77 -13.97 14.44
C VAL A 58 31.83 -14.53 13.49
N ILE A 59 32.94 -15.03 14.03
CA ILE A 59 34.04 -15.65 13.26
C ILE A 59 34.20 -17.09 13.73
N ILE A 60 34.05 -18.04 12.79
CA ILE A 60 34.21 -19.47 13.00
C ILE A 60 35.32 -19.94 12.07
N ASP A 61 36.33 -20.61 12.61
CA ASP A 61 37.47 -21.13 11.84
C ASP A 61 38.10 -20.09 10.90
N ASP A 62 38.31 -18.88 11.44
CA ASP A 62 38.85 -17.71 10.73
C ASP A 62 37.96 -17.14 9.61
N HIS A 63 36.74 -17.65 9.44
CA HIS A 63 35.79 -17.20 8.44
C HIS A 63 34.58 -16.52 9.08
N PRO A 64 33.97 -15.51 8.42
CA PRO A 64 32.70 -14.97 8.85
C PRO A 64 31.61 -16.02 8.95
N ASN A 65 30.84 -15.97 10.01
CA ASN A 65 29.62 -16.75 10.13
C ASN A 65 28.52 -16.14 9.25
N TYR A 66 28.35 -16.73 8.07
CA TYR A 66 27.35 -16.30 7.09
C TYR A 66 25.92 -16.32 7.64
N ALA A 67 25.58 -17.25 8.54
CA ALA A 67 24.24 -17.32 9.11
C ALA A 67 23.94 -16.12 10.01
N ILE A 68 24.92 -15.68 10.81
CA ILE A 68 24.80 -14.46 11.61
C ILE A 68 24.71 -13.24 10.71
N MET A 69 25.58 -13.11 9.70
CA MET A 69 25.55 -12.00 8.76
C MET A 69 24.20 -11.91 8.03
N TYR A 70 23.73 -13.02 7.47
CA TYR A 70 22.41 -13.09 6.83
C TYR A 70 21.28 -12.67 7.78
N THR A 71 21.30 -13.16 9.02
CA THR A 71 20.26 -12.83 10.01
C THR A 71 20.27 -11.35 10.35
N LYS A 72 21.46 -10.75 10.53
CA LYS A 72 21.62 -9.31 10.78
C LYS A 72 21.11 -8.49 9.59
N ILE A 73 21.54 -8.82 8.37
CA ILE A 73 21.09 -8.13 7.13
C ILE A 73 19.58 -8.22 6.98
N ARG A 74 19.01 -9.41 7.12
CA ARG A 74 17.58 -9.63 6.99
C ARG A 74 16.78 -8.84 8.03
N ASN A 75 17.22 -8.83 9.28
CA ASN A 75 16.53 -8.12 10.35
C ASN A 75 16.60 -6.61 10.14
N GLU A 76 17.75 -6.09 9.69
CA GLU A 76 17.91 -4.67 9.37
C GLU A 76 16.93 -4.22 8.30
N ILE A 77 16.84 -4.98 7.20
CA ILE A 77 15.89 -4.74 6.12
C ILE A 77 14.45 -4.83 6.62
N ALA A 78 14.13 -5.80 7.48
CA ALA A 78 12.78 -5.94 8.02
C ALA A 78 12.38 -4.77 8.94
N ASP A 79 13.30 -4.28 9.77
CA ASP A 79 13.04 -3.14 10.66
C ASP A 79 12.92 -1.84 9.87
N MET A 80 13.78 -1.64 8.86
CA MET A 80 13.64 -0.60 7.85
C MET A 80 12.23 -0.60 7.22
N MET A 81 11.78 -1.74 6.67
CA MET A 81 10.45 -1.88 6.05
C MET A 81 9.29 -1.65 7.02
N ARG A 82 9.48 -1.85 8.33
CA ARG A 82 8.46 -1.57 9.36
C ARG A 82 8.43 -0.10 9.76
N SER A 83 9.59 0.55 9.75
CA SER A 83 9.73 1.96 10.11
C SER A 83 9.16 2.90 9.04
N ASP A 84 9.23 2.48 7.77
CA ASP A 84 8.45 3.12 6.72
C ASP A 84 6.97 2.81 6.93
N LYS A 85 6.19 3.85 7.25
CA LYS A 85 4.75 3.81 6.98
C LYS A 85 4.60 3.45 5.50
N PRO A 86 3.63 2.60 5.10
CA PRO A 86 3.43 2.24 3.70
C PRO A 86 3.05 3.48 2.88
N SER A 87 4.03 4.28 2.49
CA SER A 87 4.00 5.02 1.26
C SER A 87 4.27 3.95 0.22
N SER A 88 3.22 3.31 -0.31
CA SER A 88 3.39 2.71 -1.62
C SER A 88 3.73 3.87 -2.55
N PRO A 89 4.91 3.94 -3.18
CA PRO A 89 4.99 4.66 -4.42
C PRO A 89 4.21 3.78 -5.39
N ILE A 90 2.89 3.95 -5.41
CA ILE A 90 2.13 3.52 -6.56
C ILE A 90 2.76 4.34 -7.68
N LYS A 91 3.62 3.72 -8.49
CA LYS A 91 3.95 4.24 -9.82
C LYS A 91 2.69 4.11 -10.64
N THR A 92 1.74 4.98 -10.34
CA THR A 92 0.73 5.33 -11.28
C THR A 92 1.44 6.20 -12.30
N ASP A 93 1.75 5.61 -13.45
CA ASP A 93 1.49 6.30 -14.72
C ASP A 93 -0.02 6.58 -14.79
N ILE A 94 -0.54 7.39 -13.85
CA ILE A 94 -1.77 8.13 -14.07
C ILE A 94 -1.27 9.19 -15.03
N THR A 95 -1.47 8.94 -16.32
CA THR A 95 -1.78 10.05 -17.21
C THR A 95 -2.81 10.88 -16.46
N GLU A 96 -2.49 12.14 -16.15
CA GLU A 96 -3.48 13.12 -15.71
C GLU A 96 -4.48 13.29 -16.86
N ASP A 97 -5.32 12.28 -17.07
CA ASP A 97 -6.60 12.43 -17.71
C ASP A 97 -7.31 13.40 -16.79
N GLU A 98 -7.49 14.64 -17.26
CA GLU A 98 -8.19 15.72 -16.57
C GLU A 98 -9.28 15.14 -15.68
N GLU A 99 -9.01 15.01 -14.38
CA GLU A 99 -9.94 14.39 -13.46
C GLU A 99 -11.19 15.26 -13.52
N GLU A 100 -12.24 14.73 -14.15
CA GLU A 100 -13.50 15.41 -14.20
C GLU A 100 -13.91 15.66 -12.75
N SER A 101 -13.85 16.94 -12.34
CA SER A 101 -14.10 17.34 -10.96
C SER A 101 -15.37 16.65 -10.49
N ALA A 102 -15.35 16.07 -9.28
CA ALA A 102 -16.51 15.35 -8.75
C ALA A 102 -17.80 16.18 -8.89
N ALA A 103 -17.71 17.51 -8.83
CA ALA A 103 -18.81 18.43 -9.11
C ALA A 103 -19.37 18.30 -10.53
N ALA A 104 -18.54 18.33 -11.57
CA ALA A 104 -18.95 18.16 -12.96
C ALA A 104 -19.57 16.77 -13.22
N PHE A 105 -19.04 15.74 -12.57
CA PHE A 105 -19.62 14.39 -12.63
C PHE A 105 -21.02 14.33 -12.01
N TYR A 106 -21.23 14.97 -10.86
CA TYR A 106 -22.56 15.06 -10.23
C TYR A 106 -23.54 15.88 -11.07
N GLU A 107 -23.10 16.97 -11.71
CA GLU A 107 -23.94 17.75 -12.62
C GLU A 107 -24.42 16.93 -13.82
N LYS A 108 -23.55 16.11 -14.41
CA LYS A 108 -23.95 15.17 -15.47
C LYS A 108 -25.02 14.18 -15.00
N ILE A 109 -24.88 13.63 -13.80
CA ILE A 109 -25.88 12.73 -13.21
C ILE A 109 -27.22 13.46 -13.02
N ASP A 110 -27.20 14.66 -12.46
CA ASP A 110 -28.42 15.45 -12.23
C ASP A 110 -29.11 15.80 -13.56
N GLY A 111 -28.35 16.13 -14.62
CA GLY A 111 -28.87 16.34 -15.96
C GLY A 111 -29.58 15.10 -16.53
N VAL A 112 -29.07 13.90 -16.28
CA VAL A 112 -29.76 12.65 -16.67
C VAL A 112 -31.05 12.46 -15.89
N ILE A 113 -31.03 12.69 -14.57
CA ILE A 113 -32.20 12.55 -13.69
C ILE A 113 -33.31 13.53 -14.06
N GLU A 114 -32.97 14.75 -14.50
CA GLU A 114 -33.94 15.74 -14.94
C GLU A 114 -34.77 15.29 -16.15
N ASN A 115 -34.17 14.46 -17.02
CA ASN A 115 -34.82 13.91 -18.22
C ASN A 115 -35.70 12.67 -17.94
N PHE A 116 -35.74 12.18 -16.70
CA PHE A 116 -36.60 11.05 -16.35
C PHE A 116 -38.07 11.44 -16.32
N GLN A 117 -38.92 10.46 -16.63
CA GLN A 117 -40.36 10.57 -16.40
C GLN A 117 -40.64 10.95 -14.94
N TRP A 118 -41.63 11.81 -14.72
CA TRP A 118 -41.92 12.46 -13.43
C TRP A 118 -41.92 11.50 -12.21
N PHE A 119 -42.51 10.31 -12.35
CA PHE A 119 -42.54 9.31 -11.27
C PHE A 119 -41.15 8.73 -11.00
N HIS A 120 -40.40 8.36 -12.03
CA HIS A 120 -39.02 7.85 -11.92
C HIS A 120 -38.11 8.89 -11.27
N LYS A 121 -38.18 10.15 -11.74
CA LYS A 121 -37.44 11.29 -11.18
C LYS A 121 -37.72 11.49 -9.70
N LYS A 122 -39.00 11.59 -9.34
CA LYS A 122 -39.42 11.87 -7.95
C LYS A 122 -39.04 10.73 -7.02
N LEU A 123 -39.23 9.48 -7.45
CA LEU A 123 -38.90 8.30 -6.66
C LEU A 123 -37.38 8.14 -6.46
N PHE A 124 -36.60 8.38 -7.52
CA PHE A 124 -35.15 8.26 -7.46
C PHE A 124 -34.49 9.36 -6.61
N LYS A 125 -34.98 10.62 -6.70
CA LYS A 125 -34.52 11.70 -5.81
C LYS A 125 -34.82 11.40 -4.34
N LEU A 126 -36.00 10.84 -4.05
CA LEU A 126 -36.40 10.47 -2.70
C LEU A 126 -35.54 9.31 -2.16
N TYR A 127 -35.21 8.35 -3.03
CA TYR A 127 -34.26 7.28 -2.72
C TYR A 127 -32.86 7.81 -2.41
N SER A 128 -32.30 8.70 -3.24
CA SER A 128 -30.92 9.16 -3.12
C SER A 128 -30.70 10.14 -1.96
N LYS A 129 -31.64 11.09 -1.77
CA LYS A 129 -31.47 12.16 -0.77
C LYS A 129 -31.88 11.73 0.65
N GLU A 130 -33.01 11.06 0.79
CA GLU A 130 -33.64 10.88 2.11
C GLU A 130 -33.56 9.45 2.66
N PHE A 131 -34.01 8.45 1.89
CA PHE A 131 -34.22 7.11 2.47
C PHE A 131 -33.01 6.20 2.36
N ARG A 132 -32.26 6.28 1.25
CA ARG A 132 -31.11 5.43 0.88
C ARG A 132 -31.36 3.92 0.96
N SER A 133 -32.62 3.51 1.16
CA SER A 133 -33.07 2.13 1.35
C SER A 133 -34.43 1.93 0.68
N ILE A 134 -34.49 0.97 -0.24
CA ILE A 134 -35.70 0.60 -0.99
C ILE A 134 -36.83 0.17 -0.03
N ARG A 135 -36.48 -0.55 1.05
CA ARG A 135 -37.45 -1.01 2.05
C ARG A 135 -38.08 0.16 2.81
N LYS A 136 -37.26 1.15 3.24
CA LYS A 136 -37.77 2.34 3.93
C LYS A 136 -38.62 3.20 3.00
N LEU A 137 -38.17 3.39 1.76
CA LEU A 137 -38.88 4.15 0.74
C LEU A 137 -40.24 3.54 0.39
N SER A 138 -40.30 2.22 0.20
CA SER A 138 -41.54 1.49 -0.04
C SER A 138 -42.53 1.64 1.13
N LYS A 139 -42.05 1.52 2.37
CA LYS A 139 -42.89 1.71 3.56
C LYS A 139 -43.44 3.13 3.67
N ALA A 140 -42.62 4.14 3.41
CA ALA A 140 -42.99 5.55 3.52
C ALA A 140 -43.96 6.01 2.41
N THR A 141 -43.73 5.56 1.17
CA THR A 141 -44.54 5.97 -0.01
C THR A 141 -45.77 5.09 -0.22
N LYS A 142 -45.90 3.98 0.52
CA LYS A 142 -46.89 2.91 0.31
C LYS A 142 -46.84 2.29 -1.09
N ILE A 143 -45.77 2.51 -1.85
CA ILE A 143 -45.52 1.87 -3.15
C ILE A 143 -44.98 0.47 -2.89
N SER A 144 -45.39 -0.51 -3.71
CA SER A 144 -44.92 -1.89 -3.58
C SER A 144 -43.39 -1.97 -3.66
N TYR A 145 -42.78 -2.80 -2.82
CA TYR A 145 -41.32 -3.01 -2.83
C TYR A 145 -40.81 -3.38 -4.22
N LYS A 146 -41.54 -4.24 -4.95
CA LYS A 146 -41.17 -4.67 -6.31
C LYS A 146 -41.12 -3.50 -7.28
N THR A 147 -42.11 -2.60 -7.22
CA THR A 147 -42.15 -1.39 -8.06
C THR A 147 -41.01 -0.45 -7.72
N VAL A 148 -40.76 -0.17 -6.43
CA VAL A 148 -39.65 0.71 -6.02
C VAL A 148 -38.30 0.13 -6.44
N PHE A 149 -38.10 -1.18 -6.24
CA PHE A 149 -36.89 -1.86 -6.66
C PHE A 149 -36.67 -1.76 -8.17
N LYS A 150 -37.70 -2.09 -8.96
CA LYS A 150 -37.65 -2.05 -10.43
C LYS A 150 -37.33 -0.64 -10.93
N THR A 151 -38.06 0.37 -10.47
CA THR A 151 -37.86 1.76 -10.90
C THR A 151 -36.48 2.29 -10.52
N VAL A 152 -35.99 2.01 -9.30
CA VAL A 152 -34.64 2.44 -8.88
C VAL A 152 -33.56 1.73 -9.70
N LYS A 153 -33.76 0.44 -10.01
CA LYS A 153 -32.83 -0.34 -10.84
C LYS A 153 -32.75 0.23 -12.26
N GLU A 154 -33.90 0.48 -12.89
CA GLU A 154 -33.99 1.07 -14.23
C GLU A 154 -33.32 2.45 -14.28
N CYS A 155 -33.57 3.31 -13.29
CA CYS A 155 -32.92 4.61 -13.19
C CYS A 155 -31.38 4.51 -13.12
N LYS A 156 -30.85 3.56 -12.32
CA LYS A 156 -29.39 3.34 -12.23
C LYS A 156 -28.80 2.85 -13.54
N GLU A 157 -29.48 1.94 -14.22
CA GLU A 157 -29.05 1.41 -15.52
C GLU A 157 -29.05 2.50 -16.59
N GLU A 158 -30.07 3.37 -16.60
CA GLU A 158 -30.15 4.49 -17.55
C GLU A 158 -29.05 5.54 -17.31
N ILE A 159 -28.78 5.90 -16.05
CA ILE A 159 -27.65 6.77 -15.68
C ILE A 159 -26.34 6.16 -16.17
N LYS A 160 -26.11 4.87 -15.88
CA LYS A 160 -24.89 4.18 -16.31
C LYS A 160 -24.74 4.16 -17.83
N LYS A 161 -25.82 3.91 -18.58
CA LYS A 161 -25.80 3.92 -20.05
C LYS A 161 -25.47 5.30 -20.61
N LYS A 162 -26.04 6.38 -20.07
CA LYS A 162 -25.82 7.74 -20.56
C LYS A 162 -24.45 8.31 -20.20
N ILE A 163 -23.86 7.86 -19.09
CA ILE A 163 -22.54 8.32 -18.64
C ILE A 163 -21.40 7.49 -19.24
N ASN A 164 -21.55 6.16 -19.30
CA ASN A 164 -20.50 5.27 -19.82
C ASN A 164 -20.66 4.96 -21.31
N GLY A 165 -21.79 5.29 -21.92
CA GLY A 165 -22.03 5.14 -23.36
C GLY A 165 -21.41 6.27 -24.17
N LYS A 166 -20.11 6.51 -23.98
CA LYS A 166 -19.26 7.13 -25.00
C LYS A 166 -18.80 6.04 -25.96
#